data_AF-A0A7W6JAR5-F1
#
_entry.id   AF-A0A7W6JAR5-F1
#
_cell.length_a   1.000
_cell.length_b   1.000
_cell.length_c   1.000
_cell.angle_alpha   90.00
_cell.angle_beta   90.00
_cell.angle_gamma   90.00
#
_symmetry.space_group_name_H-M   'P 1'
#
loop_
_entity.id
_entity.type
_entity.pdbx_description
1 polymer ?
#
loop_
_entity_poly.entity_id
_entity_poly.type
_entity_poly.pdbx_seq_one_letter_code
_entity_poly.pdbx_strand_id
1 'polypeptide(L)'
;MNISPASLFNMLTTPTASEKTREERQAAAAEAKLREAKAAVESLKQRNSQASEERKAIARQKIEQLKARLQMLRGMASVDPKGTARLAAQLARELGAAVKAYAAAGGVTSGMDAGGAPAAAAPTSAPAGTPTEGKGGDVANADGAPAGTDGQEAAAEMKADGKDEAAGKSANPYQQAIDEANARAAEMSRRSGEAQANNDFMSEVRRMAAELKALVRQAADKAPTDDDALSPDEARELKGVVAAMDRGIADASADLSGGGVSLLV
;
A
#
# COMPACT_ATOMS: atom_id res chain seq x y z
N MET A 1 22.61 85.74 -28.99
CA MET A 1 22.24 84.31 -29.03
C MET A 1 23.49 83.52 -28.71
N ASN A 2 23.62 83.04 -27.47
CA ASN A 2 24.74 82.24 -27.00
C ASN A 2 24.21 80.85 -26.65
N ILE A 3 24.57 79.85 -27.45
CA ILE A 3 24.30 78.44 -27.15
C ILE A 3 25.67 77.76 -27.09
N SER A 4 26.11 77.43 -25.87
CA SER A 4 27.38 76.76 -25.61
C SER A 4 27.29 75.27 -25.97
N PRO A 5 28.26 74.68 -26.70
CA PRO A 5 28.24 73.27 -27.12
C PRO A 5 28.85 72.28 -26.10
N ALA A 6 28.76 72.56 -24.79
CA ALA A 6 29.54 71.83 -23.77
C ALA A 6 28.78 70.76 -22.96
N SER A 7 27.58 70.31 -23.37
CA SER A 7 26.72 69.46 -22.51
C SER A 7 26.30 68.09 -23.08
N LEU A 8 27.00 67.54 -24.08
CA LEU A 8 26.57 66.29 -24.76
C LEU A 8 27.42 65.04 -24.52
N PHE A 9 28.29 65.02 -23.49
CA PHE A 9 29.25 63.91 -23.32
C PHE A 9 29.22 63.24 -21.93
N ASN A 10 28.04 63.05 -21.34
CA ASN A 10 27.93 62.32 -20.07
C ASN A 10 26.68 61.42 -19.99
N MET A 11 26.47 60.55 -20.98
CA MET A 11 25.35 59.59 -20.99
C MET A 11 25.77 58.17 -21.38
N LEU A 12 27.02 57.80 -21.07
CA LEU A 12 27.55 56.44 -21.29
C LEU A 12 28.11 55.86 -19.97
N THR A 13 27.30 55.92 -18.91
CA THR A 13 27.57 55.20 -17.67
C THR A 13 27.16 53.74 -17.84
N THR A 14 28.14 52.87 -17.69
CA THR A 14 28.08 51.40 -17.80
C THR A 14 27.09 50.77 -16.81
N PRO A 15 26.08 49.98 -17.25
CA PRO A 15 25.11 49.32 -16.35
C PRO A 15 25.56 47.91 -15.88
N THR A 16 26.85 47.64 -15.69
CA THR A 16 27.33 46.25 -15.43
C THR A 16 27.14 45.76 -13.99
N ALA A 17 26.92 46.66 -13.01
CA ALA A 17 26.68 46.27 -11.61
C ALA A 17 25.22 45.84 -11.34
N SER A 18 24.26 46.37 -12.10
CA SER A 18 22.83 46.07 -11.94
C SER A 18 22.41 44.75 -12.61
N GLU A 19 23.16 44.26 -13.61
CA GLU A 19 22.85 43.00 -14.29
C GLU A 19 23.21 41.77 -13.44
N LYS A 20 24.37 41.78 -12.76
CA LYS A 20 24.79 40.68 -11.88
C LYS A 20 23.79 40.38 -10.77
N THR A 21 23.20 41.41 -10.17
CA THR A 21 22.19 41.24 -9.11
C THR A 21 20.85 40.72 -9.63
N ARG A 22 20.52 40.97 -10.91
CA ARG A 22 19.31 40.44 -11.55
C ARG A 22 19.47 38.96 -11.88
N GLU A 23 20.64 38.58 -12.37
CA GLU A 23 20.98 37.19 -12.71
C GLU A 23 21.04 36.31 -11.45
N GLU A 24 21.66 36.79 -10.37
CA GLU A 24 21.70 36.11 -9.08
C GLU A 24 20.30 35.91 -8.47
N ARG A 25 19.41 36.89 -8.58
CA ARG A 25 18.00 36.75 -8.15
C ARG A 25 17.22 35.75 -9.00
N GLN A 26 17.47 35.70 -10.31
CA GLN A 26 16.84 34.71 -11.18
C GLN A 26 17.34 33.29 -10.88
N ALA A 27 18.65 33.13 -10.65
CA ALA A 27 19.23 31.86 -10.24
C ALA A 27 18.66 31.38 -8.89
N ALA A 28 18.60 32.26 -7.88
CA ALA A 28 18.00 31.95 -6.59
C ALA A 28 16.50 31.59 -6.69
N ALA A 29 15.75 32.29 -7.54
CA ALA A 29 14.34 31.97 -7.78
C ALA A 29 14.16 30.63 -8.52
N ALA A 30 15.05 30.30 -9.46
CA ALA A 30 15.04 29.02 -10.16
C ALA A 30 15.40 27.87 -9.21
N GLU A 31 16.38 28.06 -8.33
CA GLU A 31 16.75 27.07 -7.30
C GLU A 31 15.61 26.86 -6.29
N ALA A 32 14.96 27.93 -5.84
CA ALA A 32 13.81 27.85 -4.95
C ALA A 32 12.66 27.04 -5.59
N LYS A 33 12.33 27.31 -6.87
CA LYS A 33 11.31 26.55 -7.61
C LYS A 33 11.68 25.08 -7.77
N LEU A 34 12.94 24.79 -8.04
CA LEU A 34 13.42 23.41 -8.20
C LEU A 34 13.33 22.65 -6.87
N ARG A 35 13.69 23.31 -5.76
CA ARG A 35 13.55 22.75 -4.41
C ARG A 35 12.08 22.49 -4.05
N GLU A 36 11.19 23.44 -4.34
CA GLU A 36 9.75 23.28 -4.14
C GLU A 36 9.17 22.12 -4.96
N ALA A 37 9.53 22.03 -6.25
CA ALA A 37 9.10 20.94 -7.11
C ALA A 37 9.58 19.57 -6.60
N LYS A 38 10.83 19.46 -6.12
CA LYS A 38 11.35 18.25 -5.50
C LYS A 38 10.58 17.86 -4.23
N ALA A 39 10.32 18.83 -3.35
CA ALA A 39 9.56 18.60 -2.13
C ALA A 39 8.12 18.15 -2.43
N ALA A 40 7.48 18.72 -3.47
CA ALA A 40 6.14 18.31 -3.91
C ALA A 40 6.13 16.86 -4.44
N VAL A 41 7.12 16.47 -5.25
CA VAL A 41 7.27 15.09 -5.75
C VAL A 41 7.51 14.11 -4.60
N GLU A 42 8.35 14.47 -3.63
CA GLU A 42 8.60 13.65 -2.46
C GLU A 42 7.33 13.47 -1.60
N SER A 43 6.59 14.55 -1.37
CA SER A 43 5.30 14.49 -0.66
C SER A 43 4.29 13.60 -1.38
N LEU A 44 4.21 13.67 -2.71
CA LEU A 44 3.33 12.82 -3.50
C LEU A 44 3.75 11.34 -3.43
N LYS A 45 5.06 11.06 -3.47
CA LYS A 45 5.59 9.69 -3.29
C LYS A 45 5.23 9.13 -1.91
N GLN A 46 5.41 9.92 -0.85
CA GLN A 46 5.07 9.52 0.51
C GLN A 46 3.57 9.21 0.65
N ARG A 47 2.69 10.08 0.14
CA ARG A 47 1.24 9.84 0.15
C ARG A 47 0.84 8.60 -0.65
N ASN A 48 1.47 8.36 -1.81
CA ASN A 48 1.19 7.19 -2.62
C ASN A 48 1.67 5.89 -1.94
N SER A 49 2.83 5.91 -1.27
CA SER A 49 3.31 4.80 -0.45
C SER A 49 2.32 4.46 0.65
N GLN A 50 1.90 5.44 1.44
CA GLN A 50 0.94 5.26 2.53
C GLN A 50 -0.40 4.72 2.03
N ALA A 51 -0.94 5.28 0.94
CA ALA A 51 -2.18 4.79 0.35
C ALA A 51 -2.06 3.35 -0.18
N SER A 52 -0.89 2.98 -0.71
CA SER A 52 -0.61 1.61 -1.16
C SER A 52 -0.52 0.62 0.01
N GLU A 53 0.12 1.03 1.11
CA GLU A 53 0.23 0.24 2.34
C GLU A 53 -1.13 0.03 3.00
N GLU A 54 -1.96 1.06 3.06
CA GLU A 54 -3.32 0.98 3.59
C GLU A 54 -4.18 0.00 2.77
N ARG A 55 -4.12 0.08 1.44
CA ARG A 55 -4.83 -0.87 0.55
C ARG A 55 -4.35 -2.30 0.74
N LYS A 56 -3.04 -2.51 0.89
CA LYS A 56 -2.47 -3.84 1.21
C LYS A 56 -3.00 -4.34 2.57
N ALA A 57 -3.02 -3.49 3.59
CA ALA A 57 -3.52 -3.85 4.92
C ALA A 57 -5.00 -4.24 4.90
N ILE A 58 -5.85 -3.45 4.22
CA ILE A 58 -7.28 -3.77 4.04
C ILE A 58 -7.45 -5.10 3.31
N ALA A 59 -6.68 -5.35 2.25
CA ALA A 59 -6.76 -6.61 1.52
C ALA A 59 -6.33 -7.81 2.39
N ARG A 60 -5.28 -7.68 3.21
CA ARG A 60 -4.86 -8.71 4.18
C ARG A 60 -5.95 -9.00 5.22
N GLN A 61 -6.56 -7.95 5.79
CA GLN A 61 -7.68 -8.12 6.73
C GLN A 61 -8.85 -8.88 6.09
N LYS A 62 -9.18 -8.60 4.82
CA LYS A 62 -10.21 -9.35 4.10
C LYS A 62 -9.84 -10.82 3.91
N ILE A 63 -8.57 -11.13 3.64
CA ILE A 63 -8.09 -12.51 3.56
C ILE A 63 -8.24 -13.23 4.90
N GLU A 64 -7.89 -12.60 6.01
CA GLU A 64 -8.06 -13.17 7.35
C GLU A 64 -9.54 -13.46 7.67
N GLN A 65 -10.45 -12.55 7.30
CA GLN A 65 -11.89 -12.76 7.43
C GLN A 65 -12.37 -13.93 6.55
N LEU A 66 -11.89 -14.02 5.31
CA LEU A 66 -12.22 -15.12 4.40
C LEU A 66 -11.74 -16.46 4.94
N LYS A 67 -10.56 -16.49 5.57
CA LYS A 67 -10.02 -17.68 6.23
C LYS A 67 -10.91 -18.15 7.38
N ALA A 68 -11.39 -17.25 8.22
CA ALA A 68 -12.32 -17.59 9.29
C ALA A 68 -13.65 -18.16 8.73
N ARG A 69 -14.19 -17.54 7.68
CA ARG A 69 -15.39 -18.04 6.98
C ARG A 69 -15.17 -19.42 6.36
N LEU A 70 -14.00 -19.65 5.76
CA LEU A 70 -13.64 -20.95 5.19
C LEU A 70 -13.57 -22.04 6.27
N GLN A 71 -13.07 -21.74 7.46
CA GLN A 71 -13.05 -22.70 8.58
C GLN A 71 -14.45 -23.07 9.05
N MET A 72 -15.35 -22.07 9.20
CA MET A 72 -16.75 -22.34 9.51
C MET A 72 -17.42 -23.18 8.42
N LEU A 73 -17.17 -22.85 7.16
CA LEU A 73 -17.67 -23.58 6.00
C LEU A 73 -17.22 -25.04 6.01
N ARG A 74 -15.96 -25.32 6.40
CA ARG A 74 -15.45 -26.69 6.56
C ARG A 74 -16.19 -27.48 7.63
N GLY A 75 -16.57 -26.83 8.74
CA GLY A 75 -17.39 -27.46 9.77
C GLY A 75 -18.79 -27.83 9.28
N MET A 76 -19.37 -27.02 8.38
CA MET A 76 -20.73 -27.20 7.85
C MET A 76 -20.80 -28.09 6.60
N ALA A 77 -19.67 -28.35 5.94
CA ALA A 77 -19.60 -29.07 4.65
C ALA A 77 -20.20 -30.49 4.66
N SER A 78 -20.34 -31.10 5.84
CA SER A 78 -20.96 -32.41 6.00
C SER A 78 -22.49 -32.38 6.10
N VAL A 79 -23.07 -31.23 6.49
CA VAL A 79 -24.50 -31.09 6.80
C VAL A 79 -25.28 -30.61 5.58
N ASP A 80 -24.78 -29.62 4.85
CA ASP A 80 -25.42 -29.09 3.64
C ASP A 80 -24.37 -28.91 2.52
N PRO A 81 -24.17 -29.92 1.66
CA PRO A 81 -23.16 -29.86 0.61
C PRO A 81 -23.51 -28.80 -0.46
N LYS A 82 -24.79 -28.57 -0.74
CA LYS A 82 -25.25 -27.65 -1.78
C LYS A 82 -25.08 -26.20 -1.36
N GLY A 83 -25.53 -25.86 -0.15
CA GLY A 83 -25.29 -24.55 0.45
C GLY A 83 -23.80 -24.27 0.60
N THR A 84 -23.03 -25.29 1.00
CA THR A 84 -21.57 -25.20 1.11
C THR A 84 -20.91 -24.86 -0.23
N ALA A 85 -21.35 -25.49 -1.33
CA ALA A 85 -20.81 -25.22 -2.67
C ALA A 85 -21.07 -23.78 -3.13
N ARG A 86 -22.29 -23.27 -2.90
CA ARG A 86 -22.66 -21.89 -3.25
C ARG A 86 -21.86 -20.88 -2.44
N LEU A 87 -21.75 -21.09 -1.13
CA LEU A 87 -20.92 -20.26 -0.26
C LEU A 87 -19.44 -20.32 -0.68
N ALA A 88 -18.91 -21.51 -0.99
CA ALA A 88 -17.53 -21.65 -1.46
C ALA A 88 -17.27 -20.84 -2.74
N ALA A 89 -18.21 -20.84 -3.70
CA ALA A 89 -18.08 -20.00 -4.89
C ALA A 89 -18.15 -18.50 -4.57
N GLN A 90 -18.99 -18.08 -3.63
CA GLN A 90 -18.99 -16.69 -3.16
C GLN A 90 -17.63 -16.31 -2.55
N LEU A 91 -17.10 -17.15 -1.65
CA LEU A 91 -15.77 -16.95 -1.07
C LEU A 91 -14.68 -16.91 -2.14
N ALA A 92 -14.76 -17.72 -3.20
CA ALA A 92 -13.81 -17.72 -4.31
C ALA A 92 -13.81 -16.39 -5.08
N ARG A 93 -14.99 -15.79 -5.31
CA ARG A 93 -15.11 -14.46 -5.93
C ARG A 93 -14.51 -13.38 -5.03
N GLU A 94 -14.82 -13.41 -3.73
CA GLU A 94 -14.28 -12.47 -2.74
C GLU A 94 -12.76 -12.60 -2.62
N LEU A 95 -12.23 -13.83 -2.63
CA LEU A 95 -10.80 -14.12 -2.60
C LEU A 95 -10.10 -13.54 -3.84
N GLY A 96 -10.62 -13.81 -5.04
CA GLY A 96 -10.07 -13.25 -6.27
C GLY A 96 -10.06 -11.71 -6.27
N ALA A 97 -11.13 -11.08 -5.79
CA ALA A 97 -11.22 -9.62 -5.68
C ALA A 97 -10.22 -9.05 -4.67
N ALA A 98 -10.07 -9.68 -3.50
CA ALA A 98 -9.12 -9.26 -2.47
C ALA A 98 -7.67 -9.39 -2.95
N VAL A 99 -7.33 -10.49 -3.63
CA VAL A 99 -6.01 -10.73 -4.19
C VAL A 99 -5.68 -9.72 -5.28
N LYS A 100 -6.64 -9.42 -6.17
CA LYS A 100 -6.48 -8.37 -7.19
C LYS A 100 -6.28 -6.99 -6.56
N ALA A 101 -7.01 -6.66 -5.50
CA ALA A 101 -6.82 -5.41 -4.76
C ALA A 101 -5.44 -5.33 -4.09
N TYR A 102 -4.95 -6.45 -3.54
CA TYR A 102 -3.60 -6.55 -2.97
C TYR A 102 -2.52 -6.35 -4.04
N ALA A 103 -2.64 -7.04 -5.18
CA ALA A 103 -1.71 -6.90 -6.29
C ALA A 103 -1.69 -5.48 -6.87
N ALA A 104 -2.87 -4.87 -7.07
CA ALA A 104 -2.98 -3.48 -7.51
C ALA A 104 -2.38 -2.48 -6.51
N ALA A 105 -2.35 -2.81 -5.22
CA ALA A 105 -1.68 -2.02 -4.20
C ALA A 105 -0.15 -2.29 -4.12
N GLY A 106 0.29 -3.49 -4.51
CA GLY A 106 1.71 -3.87 -4.62
C GLY A 106 2.39 -3.38 -5.89
N GLY A 107 1.63 -3.20 -6.97
CA GLY A 107 2.11 -2.74 -8.27
C GLY A 107 2.29 -1.22 -8.34
N VAL A 108 3.23 -0.66 -7.58
CA VAL A 108 3.76 0.68 -7.88
C VAL A 108 4.77 0.53 -9.01
N THR A 109 4.25 0.68 -10.23
CA THR A 109 4.80 1.46 -11.36
C THR A 109 6.27 1.88 -11.26
N SER A 110 7.20 0.93 -11.22
CA SER A 110 8.63 1.27 -11.30
C SER A 110 9.08 1.64 -12.73
N GLY A 111 8.17 1.95 -13.66
CA GLY A 111 8.64 2.35 -15.00
C GLY A 111 7.66 2.80 -16.08
N MET A 112 6.33 2.70 -15.97
CA MET A 112 5.46 3.15 -17.07
C MET A 112 4.06 3.52 -16.60
N ASP A 113 3.58 4.66 -17.10
CA ASP A 113 2.20 5.15 -17.11
C ASP A 113 1.49 5.45 -15.79
N ALA A 114 1.71 6.68 -15.31
CA ALA A 114 0.74 7.43 -14.51
C ALA A 114 -0.46 7.91 -15.39
N GLY A 115 -1.08 7.02 -16.17
CA GLY A 115 -2.13 7.36 -17.13
C GLY A 115 -3.45 6.58 -17.00
N GLY A 116 -3.49 5.49 -16.23
CA GLY A 116 -4.67 4.62 -16.16
C GLY A 116 -5.17 4.42 -14.73
N ALA A 117 -5.92 5.39 -14.20
CA ALA A 117 -6.71 5.16 -13.00
C ALA A 117 -7.73 4.04 -13.29
N PRO A 118 -7.74 2.90 -12.57
CA PRO A 118 -8.92 2.05 -12.59
C PRO A 118 -10.03 2.86 -11.92
N ALA A 119 -11.11 3.09 -12.66
CA ALA A 119 -12.32 3.69 -12.13
C ALA A 119 -12.71 2.97 -10.84
N ALA A 120 -12.61 3.68 -9.72
CA ALA A 120 -13.18 3.24 -8.46
C ALA A 120 -14.68 3.03 -8.72
N ALA A 121 -15.13 1.78 -8.72
CA ALA A 121 -16.54 1.47 -8.60
C ALA A 121 -17.01 2.13 -7.31
N ALA A 122 -17.83 3.16 -7.45
CA ALA A 122 -18.46 3.84 -6.33
C ALA A 122 -19.22 2.80 -5.47
N PRO A 123 -19.16 2.89 -4.14
CA PRO A 123 -20.10 2.13 -3.31
C PRO A 123 -21.51 2.61 -3.65
N THR A 124 -22.30 1.72 -4.23
CA THR A 124 -23.73 1.94 -4.45
C THR A 124 -24.39 2.15 -3.10
N SER A 125 -24.85 3.38 -2.87
CA SER A 125 -25.73 3.73 -1.76
C SER A 125 -26.98 2.85 -1.75
N ALA A 126 -27.28 2.25 -0.61
CA ALA A 126 -28.57 1.66 -0.27
C ALA A 126 -28.88 1.98 1.21
N PRO A 127 -30.16 2.06 1.60
CA PRO A 127 -30.72 3.28 2.18
C PRO A 127 -30.71 3.34 3.71
N ALA A 128 -30.94 4.57 4.17
CA ALA A 128 -31.11 5.00 5.54
C ALA A 128 -32.04 4.10 6.37
N GLY A 129 -31.49 3.58 7.47
CA GLY A 129 -32.23 3.06 8.61
C GLY A 129 -31.91 3.91 9.84
N THR A 130 -32.94 4.51 10.40
CA THR A 130 -33.03 5.35 11.61
C THR A 130 -32.15 4.92 12.80
N PRO A 131 -31.42 5.85 13.45
CA PRO A 131 -31.01 5.68 14.83
C PRO A 131 -32.00 6.38 15.78
N THR A 132 -32.63 5.56 16.62
CA THR A 132 -33.49 5.96 17.73
C THR A 132 -32.67 6.65 18.83
N GLU A 133 -33.18 7.78 19.32
CA GLU A 133 -32.71 8.49 20.52
C GLU A 133 -32.75 7.59 21.76
N GLY A 134 -31.62 7.53 22.48
CA GLY A 134 -31.48 6.84 23.76
C GLY A 134 -30.58 7.66 24.69
N LYS A 135 -31.25 8.34 25.62
CA LYS A 135 -30.79 9.41 26.52
C LYS A 135 -30.16 8.86 27.80
N GLY A 136 -29.04 9.47 28.23
CA GLY A 136 -28.74 9.78 29.64
C GLY A 136 -27.99 8.75 30.49
N GLY A 137 -26.97 9.22 31.22
CA GLY A 137 -26.36 8.47 32.33
C GLY A 137 -25.02 9.05 32.79
N ASP A 138 -25.09 9.95 33.77
CA ASP A 138 -24.04 10.74 34.42
C ASP A 138 -23.09 9.91 35.33
N VAL A 139 -21.80 10.24 35.27
CA VAL A 139 -20.81 10.51 36.37
C VAL A 139 -20.84 9.67 37.67
N ALA A 140 -19.69 9.06 38.02
CA ALA A 140 -18.89 9.36 39.24
C ALA A 140 -18.10 8.15 39.81
N ASN A 141 -16.82 8.42 40.12
CA ASN A 141 -16.00 7.87 41.23
C ASN A 141 -15.76 6.36 41.30
N ALA A 142 -14.75 5.84 42.00
CA ALA A 142 -13.42 6.24 42.46
C ALA A 142 -12.91 5.01 43.23
N ASP A 143 -11.59 4.93 43.40
CA ASP A 143 -10.90 4.19 44.45
C ASP A 143 -10.74 2.65 44.34
N GLY A 144 -9.50 2.21 44.60
CA GLY A 144 -9.17 0.79 44.81
C GLY A 144 -7.85 0.28 44.22
N ALA A 145 -6.72 0.93 44.50
CA ALA A 145 -5.42 0.23 44.61
C ALA A 145 -5.32 -0.44 46.02
N PRO A 146 -4.27 -1.21 46.41
CA PRO A 146 -3.05 -1.62 45.71
C PRO A 146 -2.63 -3.11 45.96
N ALA A 147 -1.51 -3.57 45.35
CA ALA A 147 -0.33 -4.16 46.04
C ALA A 147 0.48 -5.16 45.19
N GLY A 148 1.81 -5.00 45.22
CA GLY A 148 2.84 -5.98 44.85
C GLY A 148 3.41 -5.80 43.44
N THR A 149 4.72 -5.76 43.18
CA THR A 149 5.87 -6.12 44.01
C THR A 149 7.13 -5.52 43.39
N ASP A 150 8.11 -5.23 44.25
CA ASP A 150 9.44 -4.70 44.02
C ASP A 150 10.24 -5.29 42.84
N GLY A 151 11.02 -4.42 42.18
CA GLY A 151 11.92 -4.77 41.08
C GLY A 151 12.95 -3.67 40.80
N GLN A 152 13.72 -3.33 41.83
CA GLN A 152 15.14 -2.95 41.85
C GLN A 152 15.79 -2.17 40.68
N GLU A 153 16.39 -1.05 41.10
CA GLU A 153 17.32 -0.16 40.43
C GLU A 153 18.41 -0.83 39.57
N ALA A 154 18.61 -0.28 38.36
CA ALA A 154 19.94 -0.03 37.82
C ALA A 154 19.90 1.27 37.01
N ALA A 155 20.37 2.35 37.64
CA ALA A 155 20.63 3.61 37.01
C ALA A 155 21.82 3.48 36.04
N ALA A 156 21.59 3.80 34.77
CA ALA A 156 22.63 4.21 33.85
C ALA A 156 22.24 5.59 33.32
N GLU A 157 22.77 6.62 33.97
CA GLU A 157 22.85 7.95 33.42
C GLU A 157 23.67 7.90 32.13
N MET A 158 23.01 8.11 31.00
CA MET A 158 23.68 8.55 29.79
C MET A 158 23.04 9.86 29.34
N LYS A 159 23.63 10.96 29.80
CA LYS A 159 23.47 12.27 29.16
C LYS A 159 23.99 12.15 27.74
N ALA A 160 23.09 12.21 26.77
CA ALA A 160 23.40 12.56 25.39
C ALA A 160 22.74 13.91 25.10
N ASP A 161 23.45 14.97 25.48
CA ASP A 161 23.32 16.30 24.91
C ASP A 161 24.04 16.24 23.55
N GLY A 162 23.29 16.34 22.46
CA GLY A 162 23.77 16.00 21.13
C GLY A 162 22.89 16.56 20.02
N LYS A 163 22.74 17.88 20.02
CA LYS A 163 22.65 18.78 18.85
C LYS A 163 22.42 18.11 17.48
N ASP A 164 21.30 18.49 16.87
CA ASP A 164 21.04 18.59 15.43
C ASP A 164 22.21 18.22 14.48
N GLU A 165 22.29 16.96 14.06
CA GLU A 165 23.04 16.59 12.85
C GLU A 165 22.14 16.76 11.62
N ALA A 166 22.14 17.98 11.10
CA ALA A 166 21.91 18.19 9.68
C ALA A 166 22.97 17.40 8.90
N ALA A 167 22.59 16.22 8.38
CA ALA A 167 23.17 15.50 7.24
C ALA A 167 24.50 16.07 6.71
N GLY A 168 25.56 15.95 7.52
CA GLY A 168 26.89 16.36 7.15
C GLY A 168 27.49 15.26 6.31
N LYS A 169 27.46 15.41 4.98
CA LYS A 169 28.27 14.59 4.07
C LYS A 169 29.69 14.58 4.63
N SER A 170 30.10 13.44 5.18
CA SER A 170 31.44 13.27 5.72
C SER A 170 32.44 13.69 4.64
N ALA A 171 33.36 14.59 5.00
CA ALA A 171 34.39 15.10 4.09
C ALA A 171 35.37 14.02 3.63
N ASN A 172 35.27 12.82 4.20
CA ASN A 172 36.15 11.70 3.93
C ASN A 172 35.51 10.76 2.87
N PRO A 173 36.09 10.63 1.66
CA PRO A 173 35.50 9.83 0.58
C PRO A 173 35.33 8.35 0.94
N TYR A 174 36.14 7.83 1.87
CA TYR A 174 36.00 6.46 2.37
C TYR A 174 34.74 6.26 3.21
N GLN A 175 34.34 7.26 3.99
CA GLN A 175 33.12 7.18 4.81
C GLN A 175 31.88 7.20 3.91
N GLN A 176 31.87 8.04 2.87
CA GLN A 176 30.77 8.07 1.89
C GLN A 176 30.55 6.73 1.19
N ALA A 177 31.62 6.01 0.84
CA ALA A 177 31.52 4.69 0.22
C ALA A 177 30.91 3.63 1.17
N ILE A 178 31.25 3.70 2.46
CA ILE A 178 30.68 2.81 3.48
C ILE A 178 29.20 3.13 3.71
N ASP A 179 28.85 4.42 3.83
CA ASP A 179 27.47 4.87 4.01
C ASP A 179 26.59 4.46 2.82
N GLU A 180 27.10 4.59 1.59
CA GLU A 180 26.39 4.17 0.38
C GLU A 180 26.23 2.65 0.32
N ALA A 181 27.26 1.88 0.69
CA ALA A 181 27.17 0.42 0.77
C ALA A 181 26.12 -0.02 1.79
N ASN A 182 26.09 0.63 2.96
CA ASN A 182 25.11 0.37 4.01
C ASN A 182 23.69 0.76 3.57
N ALA A 183 23.51 1.90 2.90
CA ALA A 183 22.24 2.34 2.36
C ALA A 183 21.69 1.34 1.31
N ARG A 184 22.55 0.88 0.39
CA ARG A 184 22.19 -0.15 -0.60
C ARG A 184 21.84 -1.48 0.06
N ALA A 185 22.60 -1.91 1.07
CA ALA A 185 22.30 -3.13 1.82
C ALA A 185 20.95 -3.05 2.56
N ALA A 186 20.65 -1.90 3.17
CA ALA A 186 19.37 -1.65 3.83
C ALA A 186 18.21 -1.63 2.82
N GLU A 187 18.40 -1.04 1.64
CA GLU A 187 17.39 -1.04 0.57
C GLU A 187 17.13 -2.45 0.03
N MET A 188 18.17 -3.24 -0.22
CA MET A 188 18.03 -4.64 -0.63
C MET A 188 17.31 -5.46 0.44
N SER A 189 17.60 -5.23 1.72
CA SER A 189 16.94 -5.92 2.83
C SER A 189 15.45 -5.59 2.90
N ARG A 190 15.07 -4.31 2.71
CA ARG A 190 13.67 -3.88 2.65
C ARG A 190 12.93 -4.52 1.48
N ARG A 191 13.52 -4.45 0.28
CA ARG A 191 12.93 -5.07 -0.93
C ARG A 191 12.79 -6.59 -0.79
N SER A 192 13.79 -7.26 -0.20
CA SER A 192 13.73 -8.70 0.06
C SER A 192 12.63 -9.04 1.06
N GLY A 193 12.47 -8.26 2.14
CA GLY A 193 11.42 -8.47 3.13
C GLY A 193 10.01 -8.31 2.54
N GLU A 194 9.81 -7.32 1.67
CA GLU A 194 8.54 -7.13 0.96
C GLU A 194 8.25 -8.28 -0.03
N ALA A 195 9.26 -8.73 -0.78
CA ALA A 195 9.12 -9.86 -1.68
C ALA A 195 8.78 -11.15 -0.92
N GLN A 196 9.42 -11.37 0.23
CA GLN A 196 9.11 -12.50 1.11
C GLN A 196 7.67 -12.42 1.63
N ALA A 197 7.24 -11.26 2.15
CA ALA A 197 5.87 -11.07 2.62
C ALA A 197 4.83 -11.29 1.52
N ASN A 198 5.14 -10.87 0.28
CA ASN A 198 4.28 -11.13 -0.87
C ASN A 198 4.23 -12.62 -1.23
N ASN A 199 5.35 -13.33 -1.18
CA ASN A 199 5.40 -14.77 -1.43
C ASN A 199 4.60 -15.54 -0.37
N ASP A 200 4.75 -15.19 0.90
CA ASP A 200 4.02 -15.79 2.01
C ASP A 200 2.52 -15.56 1.84
N PHE A 201 2.11 -14.32 1.55
CA PHE A 201 0.72 -13.98 1.24
C PHE A 201 0.16 -14.81 0.07
N MET A 202 0.89 -14.91 -1.04
CA MET A 202 0.44 -15.67 -2.21
C MET A 202 0.41 -17.18 -1.97
N SER A 203 1.27 -17.70 -1.09
CA SER A 203 1.23 -19.10 -0.67
C SER A 203 -0.04 -19.41 0.11
N GLU A 204 -0.44 -18.52 1.02
CA GLU A 204 -1.67 -18.64 1.80
C GLU A 204 -2.91 -18.55 0.90
N VAL A 205 -2.92 -17.60 -0.03
CA VAL A 205 -3.98 -17.44 -1.04
C VAL A 205 -4.15 -18.71 -1.87
N ARG A 206 -3.05 -19.30 -2.37
CA ARG A 206 -3.08 -20.54 -3.15
C ARG A 206 -3.62 -21.72 -2.33
N ARG A 207 -3.26 -21.79 -1.04
CA ARG A 207 -3.80 -22.81 -0.14
C ARG A 207 -5.31 -22.66 0.03
N MET A 208 -5.82 -21.46 0.28
CA MET A 208 -7.27 -21.23 0.41
C MET A 208 -8.01 -21.54 -0.90
N ALA A 209 -7.44 -21.15 -2.04
CA ALA A 209 -7.99 -21.47 -3.35
C ALA A 209 -8.09 -22.99 -3.58
N ALA A 210 -7.06 -23.75 -3.21
CA ALA A 210 -7.07 -25.20 -3.28
C ALA A 210 -8.14 -25.81 -2.35
N GLU A 211 -8.31 -25.26 -1.14
CA GLU A 211 -9.35 -25.69 -0.21
C GLU A 211 -10.76 -25.42 -0.74
N LEU A 212 -11.02 -24.21 -1.28
CA LEU A 212 -12.30 -23.87 -1.92
C LEU A 212 -12.62 -24.77 -3.11
N LYS A 213 -11.61 -25.04 -3.95
CA LYS A 213 -11.73 -25.97 -5.09
C LYS A 213 -12.05 -27.38 -4.65
N ALA A 214 -11.42 -27.86 -3.57
CA ALA A 214 -11.71 -29.18 -3.00
C ALA A 214 -13.15 -29.26 -2.48
N LEU A 215 -13.64 -28.23 -1.78
CA LEU A 215 -15.02 -28.18 -1.28
C LEU A 215 -16.05 -28.18 -2.41
N VAL A 216 -15.84 -27.36 -3.45
CA VAL A 216 -16.72 -27.32 -4.63
C VAL A 216 -16.74 -28.67 -5.34
N ARG A 217 -15.57 -29.31 -5.49
CA ARG A 217 -15.48 -30.64 -6.11
C ARG A 217 -16.19 -31.70 -5.27
N GLN A 218 -15.95 -31.72 -3.97
CA GLN A 218 -16.59 -32.65 -3.05
C GLN A 218 -18.11 -32.53 -3.07
N ALA A 219 -18.63 -31.31 -3.12
CA ALA A 219 -20.07 -31.08 -3.24
C ALA A 219 -20.63 -31.53 -4.60
N ALA A 220 -19.89 -31.30 -5.69
CA ALA A 220 -20.28 -31.77 -7.02
C ALA A 220 -20.26 -33.31 -7.13
N ASP A 221 -19.29 -33.97 -6.51
CA ASP A 221 -19.13 -35.44 -6.56
C ASP A 221 -20.16 -36.17 -5.67
N LYS A 222 -20.69 -35.51 -4.62
CA LYS A 222 -21.78 -36.04 -3.77
C LYS A 222 -23.18 -35.86 -4.34
N ALA A 223 -23.33 -35.09 -5.43
CA ALA A 223 -24.62 -34.80 -6.04
C ALA A 223 -25.36 -35.99 -6.74
N PRO A 224 -24.73 -37.06 -7.26
CA PRO A 224 -25.46 -37.99 -8.14
C PRO A 224 -26.39 -38.99 -7.42
N THR A 225 -26.41 -39.04 -6.09
CA THR A 225 -27.18 -40.03 -5.31
C THR A 225 -28.41 -39.50 -4.58
N ASP A 226 -28.57 -38.17 -4.46
CA ASP A 226 -29.66 -37.55 -3.69
C ASP A 226 -30.45 -36.55 -4.57
N ASP A 227 -31.77 -36.40 -4.30
CA ASP A 227 -32.63 -35.36 -4.93
C ASP A 227 -32.09 -33.93 -4.70
N ASP A 228 -31.17 -33.75 -3.75
CA ASP A 228 -30.47 -32.50 -3.45
C ASP A 228 -29.23 -32.24 -4.32
N ALA A 229 -29.07 -32.98 -5.41
CA ALA A 229 -28.02 -32.76 -6.40
C ALA A 229 -27.88 -31.29 -6.82
N LEU A 230 -26.64 -30.85 -7.04
CA LEU A 230 -26.37 -29.65 -7.83
C LEU A 230 -26.80 -29.91 -9.26
N SER A 231 -27.58 -28.97 -9.84
CA SER A 231 -27.89 -29.07 -11.26
C SER A 231 -26.61 -29.02 -12.10
N PRO A 232 -26.57 -29.66 -13.27
CA PRO A 232 -25.40 -29.66 -14.13
C PRO A 232 -24.96 -28.24 -14.53
N ASP A 233 -25.90 -27.30 -14.61
CA ASP A 233 -25.61 -25.90 -14.91
C ASP A 233 -25.01 -25.15 -13.72
N GLU A 234 -25.51 -25.36 -12.50
CA GLU A 234 -24.86 -24.84 -11.28
C GLU A 234 -23.44 -25.38 -11.14
N ALA A 235 -23.23 -26.68 -11.38
CA ALA A 235 -21.90 -27.28 -11.32
C ALA A 235 -20.92 -26.65 -12.33
N ARG A 236 -21.41 -26.25 -13.51
CA ARG A 236 -20.61 -25.51 -14.51
C ARG A 236 -20.30 -24.08 -14.04
N GLU A 237 -21.28 -23.38 -13.47
CA GLU A 237 -21.07 -22.03 -12.94
C GLU A 237 -20.01 -22.04 -11.82
N LEU A 238 -20.13 -22.97 -10.87
CA LEU A 238 -19.18 -23.10 -9.77
C LEU A 238 -17.76 -23.37 -10.28
N LYS A 239 -17.61 -24.25 -11.27
CA LYS A 239 -16.32 -24.50 -11.93
C LYS A 239 -15.78 -23.25 -12.63
N GLY A 240 -16.63 -22.48 -13.29
CA GLY A 240 -16.26 -21.22 -13.93
C GLY A 240 -15.75 -20.18 -12.93
N VAL A 241 -16.41 -20.06 -11.78
CA VAL A 241 -16.00 -19.16 -10.70
C VAL A 241 -14.63 -19.55 -10.13
N VAL A 242 -14.41 -20.83 -9.84
CA VAL A 242 -13.12 -21.33 -9.35
C VAL A 242 -12.01 -21.10 -10.39
N ALA A 243 -12.30 -21.32 -11.67
CA ALA A 243 -11.33 -21.06 -12.74
C ALA A 243 -11.00 -19.56 -12.87
N ALA A 244 -11.99 -18.68 -12.72
CA ALA A 244 -11.77 -17.23 -12.73
C ALA A 244 -10.93 -16.77 -11.53
N MET A 245 -11.17 -17.35 -10.35
CA MET A 245 -10.34 -17.14 -9.16
C MET A 245 -8.89 -17.60 -9.40
N ASP A 246 -8.69 -18.83 -9.90
CA ASP A 246 -7.36 -19.38 -10.20
C ASP A 246 -6.59 -18.46 -11.17
N ARG A 247 -7.26 -17.98 -12.23
CA ARG A 247 -6.68 -17.02 -13.18
C ARG A 247 -6.32 -15.69 -12.50
N GLY A 248 -7.23 -15.13 -11.69
CA GLY A 248 -6.97 -13.88 -10.97
C GLY A 248 -5.79 -13.99 -9.99
N ILE A 249 -5.60 -15.14 -9.34
CA ILE A 249 -4.45 -15.40 -8.46
C ILE A 249 -3.17 -15.52 -9.30
N ALA A 250 -3.22 -16.17 -10.46
CA ALA A 250 -2.08 -16.29 -11.35
C ALA A 250 -1.63 -14.91 -11.88
N ASP A 251 -2.57 -14.10 -12.36
CA ASP A 251 -2.31 -12.73 -12.85
C ASP A 251 -1.71 -11.87 -11.73
N ALA A 252 -2.31 -11.89 -10.53
CA ALA A 252 -1.79 -11.19 -9.36
C ALA A 252 -0.38 -11.67 -8.95
N SER A 253 -0.09 -12.96 -9.09
CA SER A 253 1.25 -13.51 -8.79
C SER A 253 2.29 -13.06 -9.81
N ALA A 254 1.89 -12.93 -11.07
CA ALA A 254 2.74 -12.39 -12.12
C ALA A 254 3.01 -10.91 -11.87
N ASP A 255 2.01 -10.12 -11.49
CA ASP A 255 2.18 -8.70 -11.15
C ASP A 255 3.10 -8.48 -9.95
N LEU A 256 2.96 -9.31 -8.90
CA LEU A 256 3.76 -9.21 -7.68
C LEU A 256 5.20 -9.73 -7.83
N SER A 257 5.43 -10.72 -8.71
CA SER A 257 6.79 -11.26 -8.96
C SER A 257 7.50 -10.61 -10.15
N GLY A 258 6.75 -10.03 -11.10
CA GLY A 258 7.22 -9.50 -12.37
C GLY A 258 7.74 -8.06 -12.32
N GLY A 259 7.84 -7.44 -11.15
CA GLY A 259 8.29 -6.05 -10.96
C GLY A 259 9.75 -5.73 -11.33
N GLY A 260 10.39 -6.49 -12.23
CA GLY A 260 11.81 -6.31 -12.56
C GLY A 260 12.27 -6.66 -13.97
N VAL A 261 11.42 -7.17 -14.86
CA VAL A 261 11.87 -7.51 -16.23
C VAL A 261 10.89 -7.00 -17.28
N SER A 262 10.79 -5.68 -17.41
CA SER A 262 10.45 -5.13 -18.73
C SER A 262 11.59 -5.51 -19.67
N LEU A 263 11.39 -6.60 -20.43
CA LEU A 263 12.14 -6.88 -21.65
C LEU A 263 11.94 -5.70 -22.59
N LEU A 264 12.85 -4.74 -22.56
CA LEU A 264 13.08 -3.88 -23.72
C LEU A 264 13.62 -4.80 -24.83
N VAL A 265 12.76 -5.11 -25.78
CA VAL A 265 13.13 -5.60 -27.12
C VAL A 265 12.66 -4.56 -28.12
#